data_AF-A0AAW4YSJ1-F1
#
_entry.id   AF-A0AAW4YSJ1-F1
#
_cell.length_a   1.000
_cell.length_b   1.000
_cell.length_c   1.000
_cell.angle_alpha   90.00
_cell.angle_beta   90.00
_cell.angle_gamma   90.00
#
_symmetry.space_group_name_H-M   'P 1'
#
loop_
_entity.id
_entity.type
_entity.pdbx_description
1 polymer ?
#
loop_
_entity_poly.entity_id
_entity_poly.type
_entity_poly.pdbx_seq_one_letter_code
_entity_poly.pdbx_strand_id
1 'polypeptide(L)'
;MFQRTRKVACPECNGSNFWNGNPKPTDVLHCRYCSAAVTNYADYVEQAAQREAERLLAEFVEVDVSRDLAHLKAVLATTEPRPRA
;
A
#
# COMPACT_ATOMS: atom_id res chain seq x y z
N MET A 1 11.90 9.67 -13.04
CA MET A 1 12.38 8.30 -12.77
C MET A 1 11.18 7.36 -12.85
N PHE A 2 11.13 6.45 -13.83
CA PHE A 2 10.06 5.47 -13.89
C PHE A 2 10.16 4.55 -12.67
N GLN A 3 9.16 4.60 -11.79
CA GLN A 3 8.99 3.60 -10.75
C GLN A 3 8.99 2.24 -11.46
N ARG A 4 10.01 1.41 -11.22
CA ARG A 4 10.00 0.03 -11.70
C ARG A 4 8.96 -0.68 -10.83
N THR A 5 7.72 -0.70 -11.28
CA THR A 5 6.49 -1.21 -10.61
C THR A 5 6.52 -2.70 -10.25
N ARG A 6 7.69 -3.35 -10.28
CA ARG A 6 7.88 -4.80 -10.13
C ARG A 6 9.16 -5.18 -9.36
N LYS A 7 9.66 -4.29 -8.51
CA LYS A 7 10.83 -4.60 -7.66
C LYS A 7 10.38 -5.49 -6.49
N VAL A 8 10.97 -6.66 -6.36
CA VAL A 8 10.71 -7.63 -5.28
C VAL A 8 12.01 -7.88 -4.51
N ALA A 9 12.00 -7.70 -3.20
CA ALA A 9 13.12 -8.04 -2.33
C ALA A 9 13.16 -9.55 -2.09
N CYS A 10 14.36 -10.15 -2.14
CA CYS A 10 14.54 -11.55 -1.77
C CYS A 10 14.49 -11.70 -0.24
N PRO A 11 13.72 -12.65 0.31
CA PRO A 11 13.65 -12.86 1.76
C PRO A 11 14.96 -13.34 2.37
N GLU A 12 15.80 -14.04 1.60
CA GLU A 12 17.05 -14.65 2.10
C GLU A 12 18.21 -13.65 2.20
N CYS A 13 18.37 -12.78 1.20
CA CYS A 13 19.54 -11.90 1.09
C CYS A 13 19.19 -10.41 0.96
N ASN A 14 17.90 -10.07 1.01
CA ASN A 14 17.36 -8.73 0.76
C ASN A 14 17.75 -8.11 -0.60
N GLY A 15 18.28 -8.94 -1.52
CA GLY A 15 18.65 -8.54 -2.87
C GLY A 15 17.42 -8.11 -3.67
N SER A 16 17.57 -7.06 -4.47
CA SER A 16 16.50 -6.54 -5.33
C SER A 16 16.37 -7.33 -6.63
N ASN A 17 15.17 -7.85 -6.91
CA ASN A 17 14.87 -8.66 -8.09
C ASN A 17 13.67 -8.10 -8.85
N PHE A 18 13.52 -8.49 -10.11
CA PHE A 18 12.40 -8.14 -10.98
C PHE A 18 12.34 -9.10 -12.15
N TRP A 19 11.14 -9.38 -12.67
CA TRP A 19 10.96 -10.05 -13.96
C TRP A 19 11.32 -9.11 -15.10
N ASN A 20 11.91 -9.67 -16.16
CA ASN A 20 12.12 -8.97 -17.42
C ASN A 20 10.93 -9.26 -18.35
N GLY A 21 10.42 -8.23 -19.05
CA GLY A 21 9.34 -8.39 -20.02
C GLY A 21 7.98 -8.71 -19.39
N ASN A 22 7.22 -9.58 -20.06
CA ASN A 22 5.88 -10.01 -19.64
C ASN A 22 5.92 -11.48 -19.17
N PRO A 23 6.13 -11.74 -17.87
CA PRO A 23 6.18 -13.09 -17.35
C PRO A 23 4.82 -13.77 -17.42
N LYS A 24 4.82 -15.09 -17.63
CA LYS A 24 3.63 -15.93 -17.45
C LYS A 24 3.31 -16.06 -15.96
N PRO A 25 2.05 -16.35 -15.60
CA PRO A 25 1.64 -16.52 -14.19
C PRO A 25 2.51 -17.51 -13.41
N THR A 26 2.94 -18.59 -14.07
CA THR A 26 3.76 -19.65 -13.48
C THR A 26 5.26 -19.34 -13.43
N ASP A 27 5.71 -18.21 -13.99
CA ASP A 27 7.14 -17.91 -14.08
C ASP A 27 7.69 -17.51 -12.70
N VAL A 28 8.63 -18.31 -12.19
CA VAL A 28 9.26 -18.10 -10.89
C VAL A 28 10.38 -17.06 -10.98
N LEU A 29 10.29 -16.05 -10.12
CA LEU A 29 11.38 -15.11 -9.89
C LEU A 29 12.43 -15.76 -8.99
N HIS A 30 13.61 -15.93 -9.55
CA HIS A 30 14.78 -16.33 -8.77
C HIS A 30 15.60 -15.11 -8.39
N CYS A 31 16.19 -15.16 -7.20
CA CYS A 31 17.07 -14.11 -6.73
C CYS A 31 18.34 -14.04 -7.58
N ARG A 32 18.73 -12.85 -8.02
CA ARG A 32 19.93 -12.61 -8.83
C ARG A 32 21.24 -12.75 -8.05
N TYR A 33 21.18 -12.81 -6.72
CA TYR A 33 22.34 -12.79 -5.84
C TYR A 33 22.59 -14.16 -5.17
N CYS A 34 21.54 -14.81 -4.67
CA CYS A 34 21.64 -16.09 -3.97
C CYS A 34 20.93 -17.25 -4.69
N SER A 35 20.33 -17.01 -5.86
CA SER A 35 19.60 -17.99 -6.67
C SER A 35 18.37 -18.61 -6.01
N ALA A 36 17.99 -18.20 -4.79
CA ALA A 36 16.78 -18.66 -4.11
C ALA A 36 15.52 -18.33 -4.92
N ALA A 37 14.54 -19.24 -4.91
CA ALA A 37 13.21 -18.95 -5.45
C ALA A 37 12.50 -17.94 -4.54
N VAL A 38 12.03 -16.83 -5.12
CA VAL A 38 11.41 -15.73 -4.37
C VAL A 38 9.88 -15.86 -4.37
N THR A 39 9.28 -15.95 -5.55
CA THR A 39 7.82 -16.07 -5.76
C THR A 39 7.54 -16.38 -7.23
N ASN A 40 6.35 -16.88 -7.57
CA ASN A 40 5.87 -16.86 -8.95
C ASN A 40 5.17 -15.51 -9.28
N TYR A 41 4.86 -15.27 -10.55
CA TYR A 41 4.25 -14.01 -10.98
C TYR A 41 2.79 -13.87 -10.55
N ALA A 42 2.01 -14.96 -10.53
CA ALA A 42 0.62 -14.94 -10.08
C ALA A 42 0.51 -14.47 -8.62
N ASP A 43 1.27 -15.09 -7.73
CA ASP A 43 1.31 -14.77 -6.30
C ASP A 43 1.77 -13.32 -6.08
N TYR A 44 2.74 -12.85 -6.88
CA TYR A 44 3.18 -11.46 -6.83
C TYR A 44 2.05 -10.47 -7.18
N VAL A 45 1.29 -10.75 -8.23
CA VAL A 45 0.17 -9.90 -8.64
C VAL A 45 -0.92 -9.89 -7.57
N GLU A 46 -1.25 -11.05 -7.01
CA GLU A 46 -2.24 -11.16 -5.93
C GLU A 46 -1.83 -10.34 -4.70
N GLN A 47 -0.59 -10.50 -4.23
CA GLN A 47 -0.07 -9.74 -3.09
C GLN A 47 0.03 -8.24 -3.38
N ALA A 48 0.37 -7.86 -4.62
CA ALA A 48 0.41 -6.45 -5.02
C ALA A 48 -0.99 -5.85 -5.01
N ALA A 49 -2.00 -6.57 -5.51
CA ALA A 49 -3.39 -6.15 -5.49
C ALA A 49 -3.92 -6.02 -4.06
N GLN A 50 -3.60 -6.98 -3.17
CA GLN A 50 -3.99 -6.92 -1.77
C GLN A 50 -3.41 -5.69 -1.07
N ARG A 51 -2.10 -5.44 -1.20
CA ARG A 51 -1.45 -4.26 -0.60
C ARG A 51 -2.03 -2.94 -1.11
N GLU A 52 -2.37 -2.89 -2.39
CA GLU A 52 -3.02 -1.72 -2.98
C GLU A 52 -4.43 -1.52 -2.43
N ALA A 53 -5.22 -2.59 -2.29
CA ALA A 53 -6.54 -2.53 -1.67
C ALA A 53 -6.47 -2.06 -0.21
N GLU A 54 -5.52 -2.59 0.58
CA GLU A 54 -5.27 -2.17 1.96
C GLU A 54 -4.89 -0.68 2.04
N ARG A 55 -4.05 -0.20 1.12
CA ARG A 55 -3.69 1.23 1.05
C ARG A 55 -4.92 2.09 0.76
N LEU A 56 -5.72 1.75 -0.24
CA LEU A 56 -6.91 2.51 -0.62
C LEU A 56 -7.95 2.55 0.52
N LEU A 57 -8.11 1.45 1.25
CA LEU A 57 -8.98 1.40 2.42
C LEU A 57 -8.46 2.29 3.56
N ALA A 58 -7.14 2.28 3.82
CA ALA A 58 -6.54 3.14 4.82
C ALA A 58 -6.70 4.63 4.47
N GLU A 59 -6.44 5.00 3.22
CA GLU A 59 -6.65 6.38 2.72
C GLU A 59 -8.11 6.83 2.88
N PHE A 60 -9.08 5.95 2.59
CA PHE A 60 -10.49 6.26 2.77
C PHE A 60 -10.87 6.48 4.24
N VAL A 61 -10.41 5.61 5.14
CA VAL A 61 -10.71 5.72 6.59
C VAL A 61 -10.10 6.99 7.19
N GLU A 62 -8.87 7.34 6.84
CA GLU A 62 -8.23 8.57 7.35
C GLU A 62 -8.96 9.84 6.92
N VAL A 63 -9.49 9.86 5.69
CA VAL A 63 -10.29 10.99 5.17
C VAL A 63 -11.61 11.12 5.93
N ASP A 64 -12.28 10.01 6.23
CA ASP A 64 -13.56 9.99 6.93
C ASP A 64 -13.42 10.53 8.36
N VAL A 65 -12.44 10.03 9.11
CA VAL A 65 -12.14 10.50 10.47
C VAL A 65 -11.81 12.00 10.49
N SER A 66 -11.00 12.47 9.55
CA SER A 66 -10.62 13.89 9.48
C SER A 66 -11.83 14.80 9.23
N ARG A 67 -12.73 14.36 8.34
CA ARG A 67 -13.95 15.09 7.99
C ARG A 67 -14.94 15.10 9.15
N ASP A 68 -15.16 13.96 9.79
CA ASP A 68 -16.07 13.83 10.92
C ASP A 68 -15.60 14.66 12.12
N LEU A 69 -14.30 14.67 12.39
CA LEU A 69 -13.72 15.46 13.47
C LEU A 69 -13.83 16.97 13.20
N ALA A 70 -13.66 17.40 11.94
CA ALA A 70 -13.91 18.78 11.54
C ALA A 70 -15.39 19.18 11.69
N HIS A 71 -16.31 18.28 11.32
CA HIS A 71 -17.74 18.50 11.50
C HIS A 71 -18.12 18.62 12.98
N LEU A 72 -17.64 17.70 13.82
CA LEU A 72 -17.87 17.72 15.28
C LEU A 72 -17.33 19.00 15.92
N LYS A 73 -16.12 19.45 15.53
CA LYS A 73 -15.56 20.73 15.99
C LYS A 73 -16.44 21.91 15.62
N ALA A 74 -16.98 21.94 14.40
CA ALA A 74 -17.87 23.01 13.97
C ALA A 74 -19.18 23.04 14.78
N VAL A 75 -19.79 21.87 15.02
CA VAL A 75 -21.00 21.76 15.85
C VAL A 75 -20.74 22.20 17.29
N LEU A 76 -19.63 21.77 17.89
CA LEU A 76 -19.24 22.19 19.24
C LEU A 76 -18.98 23.70 19.32
N ALA A 77 -18.32 24.28 18.33
CA ALA A 77 -18.09 25.73 18.27
C ALA A 77 -19.40 26.53 18.16
N THR A 78 -20.44 25.97 17.53
CA THR A 78 -21.76 26.62 17.45
C THR A 78 -22.62 26.47 18.71
N THR A 79 -22.26 25.54 19.61
CA THR A 79 -23.02 25.26 20.84
C THR A 79 -22.43 25.91 22.09
N GLU A 80 -21.30 26.61 22.01
CA GLU A 80 -20.81 27.43 23.13
C GLU A 80 -21.79 28.58 23.44
N PRO A 81 -22.42 28.60 24.63
CA PRO A 81 -23.19 29.75 25.08
C PRO A 81 -22.20 30.87 25.40
N ARG A 82 -22.31 31.99 24.68
CA ARG A 82 -21.65 33.24 25.05
C ARG A 82 -21.98 33.54 26.52
N PRO A 83 -21.00 33.63 27.45
CA PRO A 83 -21.28 34.11 28.78
C PRO A 83 -21.80 35.53 28.64
N ARG A 84 -23.07 35.76 29.01
CA ARG A 84 -23.62 37.10 29.15
C ARG A 84 -22.93 37.74 30.35
N ALA A 85 -22.00 38.65 30.07
CA ALA A 85 -21.57 39.68 31.02
C ALA A 85 -22.54 40.87 30.92
#